data_AF-A0A957Z1U1-F1
#
_entry.id   AF-A0A957Z1U1-F1
#
_cell.length_a   1.000
_cell.length_b   1.000
_cell.length_c   1.000
_cell.angle_alpha   90.00
_cell.angle_beta   90.00
_cell.angle_gamma   90.00
#
_symmetry.space_group_name_H-M   'P 1'
#
loop_
_entity.id
_entity.type
_entity.pdbx_description
1 polymer ?
#
loop_
_entity_poly.entity_id
_entity_poly.type
_entity_poly.pdbx_seq_one_letter_code
_entity_poly.pdbx_strand_id
1 'polypeptide(L)'
;LEVDALDGRPGVFSARYGGPGLTDTDRYLKLLDELSQYPARPRTARFRCIVALAAPGRTLHTSEGIIEGQILTAPRGAHGFGYDPVFYVPEHQAAMAELPSAIKNQISHRGRASAAAKRWLTANLASIDIE
;
A
#
# COMPACT_ATOMS: atom_id res chain seq x y z
N LEU A 1 2.09 4.03 -1.13
CA LEU A 1 0.89 4.87 -0.95
C LEU A 1 0.96 5.97 -1.98
N GLU A 2 -0.08 6.14 -2.79
CA GLU A 2 -0.22 7.22 -3.76
C GLU A 2 -1.45 8.03 -3.36
N VAL A 3 -1.33 9.36 -3.24
CA VAL A 3 -2.44 10.23 -2.86
C VAL A 3 -2.70 11.24 -3.98
N ASP A 4 -3.93 11.29 -4.50
CA ASP A 4 -4.25 12.07 -5.69
C ASP A 4 -4.10 13.57 -5.44
N ALA A 5 -4.51 14.07 -4.27
CA ALA A 5 -4.30 15.48 -3.89
C ALA A 5 -2.83 15.93 -3.87
N LEU A 6 -1.89 14.98 -3.73
CA LEU A 6 -0.44 15.22 -3.67
C LEU A 6 0.29 14.72 -4.92
N ASP A 7 -0.43 14.58 -6.03
CA ASP A 7 0.12 14.17 -7.33
C ASP A 7 0.85 12.81 -7.24
N GLY A 8 0.26 11.87 -6.49
CA GLY A 8 0.78 10.52 -6.30
C GLY A 8 1.82 10.38 -5.18
N ARG A 9 2.23 11.47 -4.52
CA ARG A 9 3.11 11.39 -3.34
C ARG A 9 2.36 10.78 -2.14
N PRO A 10 3.06 10.08 -1.22
CA PRO A 10 4.52 9.91 -1.15
C PRO A 10 5.12 8.93 -2.18
N GLY A 11 4.30 8.09 -2.83
CA GLY A 11 4.71 7.18 -3.90
C GLY A 11 5.82 6.22 -3.45
N VAL A 12 6.84 6.05 -4.30
CA VAL A 12 8.03 5.22 -4.00
C VAL A 12 8.81 5.69 -2.77
N PHE A 13 8.62 6.94 -2.32
CA PHE A 13 9.25 7.48 -1.13
C PHE A 13 8.42 7.28 0.15
N SER A 14 7.35 6.47 0.12
CA SER A 14 6.48 6.19 1.27
C SER A 14 7.25 5.88 2.57
N ALA A 15 8.29 5.03 2.53
CA ALA A 15 9.06 4.68 3.73
C ALA A 15 10.02 5.79 4.21
N ARG A 16 10.26 6.81 3.38
CA ARG A 16 11.23 7.90 3.62
C ARG A 16 10.56 9.27 3.58
N TYR A 17 9.23 9.30 3.66
CA TYR A 17 8.49 10.53 3.48
C TYR A 17 8.78 11.49 4.63
N GLY A 18 9.27 12.70 4.32
CA GLY A 18 9.73 13.66 5.33
C GLY A 18 11.18 13.53 5.77
N GLY A 19 11.94 12.57 5.22
CA GLY A 19 13.37 12.44 5.46
C GLY A 19 13.77 11.24 6.34
N PRO A 20 15.07 11.08 6.61
CA PRO A 20 15.60 9.98 7.41
C PRO A 20 15.20 10.10 8.88
N GLY A 21 15.08 8.96 9.57
CA GLY A 21 14.86 8.91 11.02
C GLY A 21 13.41 9.06 11.49
N LEU A 22 12.47 9.39 10.60
CA LEU A 22 11.06 9.50 10.97
C LEU A 22 10.43 8.14 11.31
N THR A 23 9.51 8.12 12.28
CA THR A 23 8.68 6.96 12.60
C THR A 23 7.47 6.85 11.65
N ASP A 24 6.68 5.78 11.75
CA ASP A 24 5.42 5.66 11.01
C ASP A 24 4.45 6.79 11.40
N THR A 25 4.41 7.13 12.69
CA THR A 25 3.62 8.25 13.23
C THR A 25 4.03 9.58 12.62
N ASP A 26 5.32 9.89 12.62
CA ASP A 26 5.81 11.14 12.04
C ASP A 26 5.48 11.24 10.55
N ARG A 27 5.62 10.11 9.82
CA ARG A 27 5.32 10.03 8.39
C ARG A 27 3.86 10.31 8.07
N TYR A 28 2.91 9.68 8.77
CA TYR A 28 1.50 9.92 8.49
C TYR A 28 1.05 11.29 9.01
N LEU A 29 1.59 11.78 10.13
CA LEU A 29 1.27 13.14 10.61
C LEU A 29 1.74 14.20 9.61
N LYS A 30 2.93 14.04 9.04
CA LYS A 30 3.40 14.89 7.94
C LYS A 30 2.46 14.84 6.72
N LEU A 31 1.98 13.65 6.36
CA LEU A 31 1.03 13.50 5.26
C LEU A 31 -0.28 14.25 5.54
N LEU A 32 -0.81 14.14 6.76
CA LEU A 32 -2.03 14.84 7.17
C LEU A 32 -1.85 16.36 7.15
N ASP A 33 -0.72 16.85 7.68
CA ASP A 33 -0.36 18.27 7.66
C ASP A 33 -0.29 18.81 6.22
N GLU A 34 0.41 18.11 5.33
CA GLU A 34 0.51 18.54 3.93
C GLU A 34 -0.85 18.53 3.21
N LEU A 35 -1.68 17.52 3.46
CA LEU A 35 -3.04 17.47 2.91
C LEU A 35 -3.96 18.56 3.46
N SER A 36 -3.70 19.08 4.66
CA SER A 36 -4.47 20.18 5.25
C SER A 36 -4.36 21.47 4.44
N GLN A 37 -3.27 21.63 3.69
CA GLN A 37 -3.02 22.77 2.81
C GLN A 37 -3.84 22.70 1.51
N TYR A 38 -4.48 21.56 1.22
CA TYR A 38 -5.26 21.33 0.00
C TYR A 38 -6.71 20.86 0.29
N PRO A 39 -7.51 21.63 1.03
CA PRO A 39 -8.83 21.18 1.51
C PRO A 39 -9.85 20.89 0.38
N ALA A 40 -9.70 21.52 -0.79
CA ALA A 40 -10.58 21.33 -1.93
C ALA A 40 -10.17 20.14 -2.84
N ARG A 41 -8.99 19.56 -2.62
CA ARG A 41 -8.50 18.44 -3.46
C ARG A 41 -9.01 17.10 -2.95
N PRO A 42 -9.29 16.13 -3.84
CA PRO A 42 -9.76 14.82 -3.45
C PRO A 42 -8.68 14.08 -2.64
N ARG A 43 -9.05 13.59 -1.44
CA ARG A 43 -8.19 12.76 -0.59
C ARG A 43 -8.16 11.29 -1.00
N THR A 44 -8.58 10.97 -2.23
CA THR A 44 -8.49 9.61 -2.78
C THR A 44 -7.03 9.17 -2.82
N ALA A 45 -6.82 7.91 -2.48
CA ALA A 45 -5.50 7.34 -2.36
C ALA A 45 -5.54 5.85 -2.63
N ARG A 46 -4.39 5.29 -2.98
CA ARG A 46 -4.23 3.84 -3.11
C ARG A 46 -2.95 3.35 -2.48
N PHE A 47 -3.03 2.18 -1.87
CA PHE A 47 -1.82 1.39 -1.69
C PHE A 47 -1.61 0.50 -2.91
N ARG A 48 -0.38 0.46 -3.41
CA ARG A 48 0.06 -0.37 -4.53
C ARG A 48 1.22 -1.25 -4.09
N CYS A 49 1.20 -2.51 -4.51
CA CYS A 49 2.29 -3.46 -4.32
C CYS A 49 2.58 -4.13 -5.66
N ILE A 50 3.86 -4.20 -6.01
CA ILE A 50 4.36 -5.03 -7.10
C ILE A 50 5.16 -6.17 -6.47
N VAL A 51 4.88 -7.41 -6.87
CA VAL A 51 5.71 -8.58 -6.55
C VAL A 51 6.39 -9.02 -7.85
N ALA A 52 7.72 -8.98 -7.86
CA ALA A 52 8.51 -9.49 -8.97
C ALA A 52 9.01 -10.90 -8.64
N LEU A 53 8.73 -11.85 -9.54
CA LEU A 53 9.33 -13.18 -9.56
C LEU A 53 10.52 -13.12 -10.52
N ALA A 54 11.69 -13.56 -10.06
CA ALA A 54 12.93 -13.47 -10.81
C ALA A 54 13.75 -14.76 -10.70
N ALA A 55 14.49 -15.04 -11.76
CA ALA A 55 15.55 -16.04 -11.83
C ALA A 55 16.90 -15.32 -12.01
N PRO A 56 18.05 -16.00 -11.89
CA PRO A 56 19.33 -15.39 -12.18
C PRO A 56 19.31 -14.64 -13.52
N GLY A 57 19.68 -13.36 -13.49
CA GLY A 57 19.77 -12.52 -14.68
C GLY A 57 18.45 -12.07 -15.32
N ARG A 58 17.26 -12.49 -14.86
CA ARG A 58 15.98 -12.08 -15.48
C ARG A 58 14.78 -11.99 -14.54
N THR A 59 13.89 -11.04 -14.81
CA THR A 59 12.53 -11.02 -14.24
C THR A 59 11.65 -11.98 -15.04
N LEU A 60 11.02 -12.93 -14.35
CA LEU A 60 10.11 -13.91 -14.94
C LEU A 60 8.71 -13.32 -15.09
N HIS A 61 8.24 -12.63 -14.05
CA HIS A 61 6.89 -12.10 -13.98
C HIS A 61 6.79 -10.99 -12.93
N THR A 62 5.85 -10.07 -13.12
CA THR A 62 5.45 -9.10 -12.11
C THR A 62 3.95 -9.16 -11.90
N SER A 63 3.52 -9.29 -10.65
CA SER A 63 2.12 -9.16 -10.28
C SER A 63 1.88 -7.86 -9.53
N GLU A 64 0.69 -7.30 -9.71
CA GLU A 64 0.25 -6.08 -9.05
C GLU A 64 -0.92 -6.35 -8.12
N GLY A 65 -0.93 -5.66 -6.98
CA GLY A 65 -2.09 -5.54 -6.12
C GLY A 65 -2.30 -4.09 -5.74
N ILE A 66 -3.54 -3.65 -5.82
CA ILE A 66 -3.98 -2.30 -5.45
C ILE A 66 -5.16 -2.42 -4.48
N ILE A 67 -5.19 -1.53 -3.49
CA ILE A 67 -6.40 -1.24 -2.72
C ILE A 67 -6.64 0.27 -2.77
N GLU A 68 -7.83 0.64 -3.24
CA GLU A 68 -8.30 2.03 -3.31
C GLU A 68 -8.91 2.44 -1.95
N GLY A 69 -8.80 3.71 -1.63
CA GLY A 69 -9.24 4.27 -0.37
C GLY A 69 -9.16 5.79 -0.33
N GLN A 70 -9.20 6.33 0.89
CA GLN A 70 -9.13 7.76 1.14
C GLN A 70 -8.25 8.04 2.36
N ILE A 71 -7.58 9.19 2.38
CA ILE A 71 -6.84 9.62 3.57
C ILE A 71 -7.80 10.32 4.54
N LEU A 72 -7.84 9.85 5.79
CA LEU A 72 -8.58 10.48 6.88
C LEU A 72 -7.97 11.82 7.30
N THR A 73 -8.67 12.60 8.09
CA THR A 73 -8.14 13.82 8.73
C THR A 73 -7.46 13.57 10.07
N ALA A 74 -7.72 12.41 10.68
CA ALA A 74 -7.14 11.97 11.95
C ALA A 74 -6.98 10.44 11.94
N PRO A 75 -5.97 9.90 12.65
CA PRO A 75 -5.75 8.46 12.70
C PRO A 75 -6.87 7.73 13.45
N ARG A 76 -7.20 6.52 13.01
CA ARG A 76 -8.14 5.59 13.66
C ARG A 76 -7.55 4.19 13.70
N GLY A 77 -7.82 3.45 14.78
CA GLY A 77 -7.33 2.08 14.98
C GLY A 77 -5.88 1.99 15.47
N ALA A 78 -5.48 0.78 15.85
CA ALA A 78 -4.17 0.51 16.47
C ALA A 78 -3.44 -0.69 15.84
N HIS A 79 -4.03 -1.33 14.84
CA HIS A 79 -3.42 -2.46 14.14
C HIS A 79 -2.61 -1.99 12.93
N GLY A 80 -1.80 -2.89 12.38
CA GLY A 80 -1.05 -2.60 11.15
C GLY A 80 0.20 -1.75 11.39
N PHE A 81 0.60 -1.00 10.37
CA PHE A 81 1.83 -0.22 10.33
C PHE A 81 1.77 0.89 9.29
N GLY A 82 2.78 1.76 9.25
CA GLY A 82 2.90 2.82 8.26
C GLY A 82 1.69 3.76 8.26
N TYR A 83 1.02 3.84 7.11
CA TYR A 83 -0.10 4.75 6.88
C TYR A 83 -1.48 4.12 7.17
N ASP A 84 -1.53 2.89 7.68
CA ASP A 84 -2.79 2.20 7.96
C ASP A 84 -3.76 3.00 8.84
N PRO A 85 -3.33 3.73 9.89
CA PRO A 85 -4.24 4.50 10.74
C PRO A 85 -4.96 5.64 10.02
N VAL A 86 -4.40 6.13 8.91
CA VAL A 86 -4.97 7.25 8.14
C VAL A 86 -5.55 6.82 6.80
N PHE A 87 -5.48 5.52 6.45
CA PHE A 87 -6.00 5.01 5.19
C PHE A 87 -7.37 4.35 5.38
N TYR A 88 -8.42 5.05 4.97
CA TYR A 88 -9.80 4.58 5.02
C TYR A 88 -10.16 3.73 3.81
N VAL A 89 -10.84 2.61 4.07
CA VAL A 89 -11.34 1.68 3.04
C VAL A 89 -12.87 1.78 3.02
N PRO A 90 -13.48 2.48 2.03
CA PRO A 90 -14.93 2.69 1.99
C PRO A 90 -15.75 1.40 2.02
N GLU A 91 -15.30 0.35 1.33
CA GLU A 91 -15.94 -0.97 1.28
C GLU A 91 -16.09 -1.62 2.67
N HIS A 92 -15.23 -1.25 3.62
CA HIS A 92 -15.21 -1.78 4.98
C HIS A 92 -15.65 -0.77 6.04
N GLN A 93 -15.95 0.47 5.63
CA GLN A 93 -16.28 1.60 6.51
C GLN A 93 -15.29 1.81 7.67
N ALA A 94 -14.01 1.50 7.44
CA ALA A 94 -12.98 1.45 8.47
C ALA A 94 -11.62 1.90 7.92
N ALA A 95 -10.77 2.44 8.80
CA ALA A 95 -9.34 2.57 8.54
C ALA A 95 -8.68 1.18 8.47
N MET A 96 -7.60 1.05 7.70
CA MET A 96 -6.85 -0.20 7.65
C MET A 96 -6.35 -0.67 9.02
N ALA A 97 -6.04 0.26 9.92
CA ALA A 97 -5.62 -0.04 11.29
C ALA A 97 -6.76 -0.44 12.23
N GLU A 98 -8.03 -0.30 11.82
CA GLU A 98 -9.19 -0.82 12.55
C GLU A 98 -9.53 -2.25 12.12
N LEU A 99 -9.03 -2.71 10.96
CA LEU A 99 -9.31 -4.05 10.45
C LEU A 99 -8.41 -5.10 11.11
N PRO A 100 -8.96 -6.26 11.51
CA PRO A 100 -8.16 -7.38 11.97
C PRO A 100 -7.17 -7.83 10.90
N SER A 101 -5.98 -8.30 11.31
CA SER A 101 -4.95 -8.78 10.40
C SER A 101 -5.44 -9.85 9.42
N ALA A 102 -6.37 -10.73 9.85
CA ALA A 102 -6.96 -11.75 8.99
C ALA A 102 -7.74 -11.15 7.79
N ILE A 103 -8.47 -10.05 8.00
CA ILE A 103 -9.21 -9.34 6.94
C ILE A 103 -8.22 -8.56 6.07
N LYS A 104 -7.31 -7.82 6.70
CA LYS A 104 -6.27 -7.04 6.00
C LYS A 104 -5.45 -7.92 5.04
N ASN A 105 -5.10 -9.13 5.44
CA ASN A 105 -4.34 -10.06 4.59
C ASN A 105 -5.09 -10.51 3.34
N GLN A 106 -6.43 -10.49 3.35
CA GLN A 106 -7.25 -10.87 2.20
C GLN A 106 -7.44 -9.69 1.23
N ILE A 107 -7.63 -8.48 1.76
CA ILE A 107 -8.02 -7.33 0.94
C ILE A 107 -6.87 -6.42 0.54
N SER A 108 -5.75 -6.45 1.27
CA SER A 108 -4.65 -5.52 1.05
C SER A 108 -3.99 -5.68 -0.33
N HIS A 109 -3.45 -4.58 -0.85
CA HIS A 109 -2.54 -4.55 -1.99
C HIS A 109 -1.47 -5.66 -1.95
N ARG A 110 -0.84 -5.91 -0.78
CA ARG A 110 0.13 -7.00 -0.59
C ARG A 110 -0.51 -8.38 -0.75
N GLY A 111 -1.65 -8.62 -0.09
CA GLY A 111 -2.39 -9.87 -0.21
C GLY A 111 -2.77 -10.18 -1.66
N ARG A 112 -3.31 -9.17 -2.37
CA ARG A 112 -3.69 -9.26 -3.78
C ARG A 112 -2.48 -9.56 -4.69
N ALA A 113 -1.37 -8.82 -4.53
CA ALA A 113 -0.16 -9.00 -5.32
C ALA A 113 0.46 -10.40 -5.09
N SER A 114 0.57 -10.83 -3.83
CA SER A 114 1.12 -12.15 -3.47
C SER A 114 0.24 -13.29 -3.96
N ALA A 115 -1.09 -13.16 -3.87
CA ALA A 115 -2.00 -14.17 -4.39
C ALA A 115 -1.88 -14.29 -5.92
N ALA A 116 -1.74 -13.17 -6.63
CA ALA A 116 -1.51 -13.16 -8.07
C ALA A 116 -0.15 -13.79 -8.44
N ALA A 117 0.93 -13.45 -7.73
CA ALA A 117 2.24 -14.07 -7.92
C ALA A 117 2.20 -15.58 -7.69
N LYS A 118 1.54 -16.03 -6.61
CA LYS A 118 1.38 -17.45 -6.29
C LYS A 118 0.65 -18.19 -7.42
N ARG A 119 -0.47 -17.63 -7.92
CA ARG A 119 -1.22 -18.24 -9.03
C ARG A 119 -0.35 -18.40 -10.27
N TRP A 120 0.38 -17.35 -10.65
CA TRP A 120 1.28 -17.41 -11.80
C TRP A 120 2.38 -18.45 -11.59
N LEU A 121 3.03 -18.45 -10.42
CA LEU A 121 4.10 -19.39 -10.11
C LEU A 121 3.61 -20.84 -10.16
N THR A 122 2.46 -21.16 -9.55
CA THR A 122 1.90 -22.52 -9.58
C THR A 122 1.55 -22.97 -11.00
N ALA A 123 1.03 -22.07 -11.84
CA ALA A 123 0.67 -22.41 -13.22
C ALA A 123 1.89 -22.61 -14.14
N ASN A 124 3.04 -22.01 -13.81
CA ASN A 124 4.21 -21.99 -14.70
C ASN A 124 5.42 -22.74 -14.12
N LEU A 125 5.31 -23.35 -12.94
CA LEU A 125 6.44 -23.92 -12.21
C LEU A 125 7.26 -24.92 -13.04
N ALA A 126 6.58 -25.78 -13.81
CA ALA A 126 7.23 -26.80 -14.65
C ALA A 126 7.95 -26.23 -15.89
N SER A 127 7.67 -24.97 -16.25
CA SER A 127 8.24 -24.29 -17.42
C SER A 127 9.31 -23.26 -17.04
N ILE A 128 9.55 -23.06 -15.74
CA ILE A 128 10.59 -22.17 -15.26
C ILE A 128 11.90 -22.96 -15.31
N ASP A 129 12.71 -22.61 -16.29
CA ASP A 129 14.07 -23.10 -16.39
C ASP A 129 14.96 -22.30 -15.42
N ILE A 130 15.58 -23.02 -14.47
CA ILE A 130 16.49 -22.50 -13.44
C ILE A 130 17.84 -23.21 -13.63
N GLU A 131 18.42 -23.06 -14.82
CA GLU A 131 19.84 -23.35 -15.05
C GLU A 131 20.75 -22.32 -14.38
#